data_AF-M0ZI61-F1
#
_entry.id   AF-M0ZI61-F1
#
_cell.length_a   1.000
_cell.length_b   1.000
_cell.length_c   1.000
_cell.angle_alpha   90.00
_cell.angle_beta   90.00
_cell.angle_gamma   90.00
#
_symmetry.space_group_name_H-M   'P 1'
#
loop_
_entity.id
_entity.type
_entity.pdbx_description
1 polymer ?
#
loop_
_entity_poly.entity_id
_entity_poly.type
_entity_poly.pdbx_seq_one_letter_code
_entity_poly.pdbx_strand_id
1 'polypeptide(L)'
;MKEYFIYRKNYRGALSSALLTKSLYQKVWDDSPYLLKQLPGIGMVTAKALHSMGVKSFASLSDADPRKIEMVTGRKYPFGNHIKESLLSLPPEIEMRVEETESQRQGKSKVMVTLTRLSQPVQTTKRHYADMVVGVEEDNLVLFHEKIRVDEFPRYS
;
A
#
# COMPACT_ATOMS: atom_id res chain seq x y z
N MET A 1 13.18 -13.52 2.72
CA MET A 1 13.16 -14.31 1.46
C MET A 1 13.32 -13.40 0.25
N LYS A 2 12.67 -12.22 0.23
CA LYS A 2 12.93 -11.20 -0.79
C LYS A 2 14.41 -10.82 -0.88
N GLU A 3 15.10 -10.72 0.26
CA GLU A 3 16.51 -10.28 0.34
C GLU A 3 17.42 -11.22 -0.45
N TYR A 4 17.13 -12.52 -0.43
CA TYR A 4 17.85 -13.51 -1.23
C TYR A 4 17.67 -13.25 -2.73
N PHE A 5 16.44 -13.01 -3.19
CA PHE A 5 16.19 -12.74 -4.61
C PHE A 5 16.75 -11.39 -5.07
N ILE A 6 16.71 -10.37 -4.22
CA ILE A 6 17.40 -9.09 -4.47
C ILE A 6 18.91 -9.32 -4.61
N TYR A 7 19.53 -10.06 -3.69
CA TYR A 7 20.96 -10.39 -3.76
C TYR A 7 21.32 -11.18 -5.03
N ARG A 8 20.45 -12.11 -5.44
CA ARG A 8 20.58 -12.89 -6.68
C ARG A 8 20.20 -12.11 -7.95
N LYS A 9 19.80 -10.84 -7.81
CA LYS A 9 19.27 -9.98 -8.87
C LYS A 9 18.12 -10.60 -9.67
N ASN A 10 17.28 -11.40 -9.03
CA ASN A 10 16.13 -12.06 -9.67
C ASN A 10 14.85 -11.24 -9.41
N TYR A 11 14.38 -10.53 -10.43
CA TYR A 11 13.27 -9.58 -10.32
C TYR A 11 11.95 -10.25 -9.94
N ARG A 12 11.54 -11.28 -10.69
CA ARG A 12 10.28 -12.03 -10.49
C ARG A 12 10.26 -12.69 -9.12
N GLY A 13 11.38 -13.26 -8.68
CA GLY A 13 11.51 -13.85 -7.35
C GLY A 13 11.40 -12.82 -6.23
N ALA A 14 12.03 -11.64 -6.40
CA ALA A 14 11.93 -10.55 -5.44
C ALA A 14 10.50 -10.02 -5.34
N LEU A 15 9.85 -9.76 -6.48
CA LEU A 15 8.46 -9.28 -6.55
C LEU A 15 7.49 -10.29 -5.93
N SER A 16 7.56 -11.55 -6.36
CA SER A 16 6.67 -12.61 -5.85
C SER A 16 6.83 -12.82 -4.36
N SER A 17 8.08 -12.81 -3.86
CA SER A 17 8.34 -12.95 -2.43
C SER A 17 7.83 -11.73 -1.63
N ALA A 18 7.94 -10.52 -2.17
CA ALA A 18 7.44 -9.31 -1.54
C ALA A 18 5.91 -9.30 -1.46
N LEU A 19 5.22 -9.60 -2.57
CA LEU A 19 3.76 -9.70 -2.64
C LEU A 19 3.22 -10.78 -1.70
N LEU A 20 3.83 -11.98 -1.71
CA LEU A 20 3.45 -13.05 -0.80
C LEU A 20 3.61 -12.63 0.67
N THR A 21 4.73 -11.99 1.01
CA THR A 21 4.98 -11.49 2.37
C THR A 21 3.91 -10.49 2.79
N LYS A 22 3.57 -9.52 1.92
CA LYS A 22 2.49 -8.54 2.15
C LYS A 22 1.15 -9.25 2.36
N SER A 23 0.80 -10.18 1.48
CA SER A 23 -0.45 -10.95 1.54
C SER A 23 -0.58 -11.74 2.84
N LEU A 24 0.51 -12.36 3.31
CA LEU A 24 0.53 -13.09 4.59
C LEU A 24 0.36 -12.16 5.80
N TYR A 25 1.00 -10.99 5.81
CA TYR A 25 0.83 -10.00 6.88
C TYR A 25 -0.59 -9.44 6.92
N GLN A 26 -1.17 -9.14 5.76
CA GLN A 26 -2.52 -8.57 5.64
C GLN A 26 -3.64 -9.62 5.73
N LYS A 27 -3.30 -10.91 5.63
CA LYS A 27 -4.24 -12.06 5.59
C LYS A 27 -5.26 -11.93 4.44
N VAL A 28 -4.85 -11.33 3.34
CA VAL A 28 -5.63 -11.07 2.13
C VAL A 28 -4.68 -11.14 0.94
N TRP A 29 -5.10 -11.80 -0.15
CA TRP A 29 -4.32 -11.85 -1.39
C TRP A 29 -4.35 -10.50 -2.12
N ASP A 30 -3.26 -10.18 -2.82
CA ASP A 30 -3.14 -8.93 -3.57
C ASP A 30 -4.20 -8.74 -4.68
N ASP A 31 -4.76 -9.83 -5.21
CA ASP A 31 -5.82 -9.85 -6.23
C ASP A 31 -7.25 -9.95 -5.64
N SER A 32 -7.38 -9.98 -4.31
CA SER A 32 -8.67 -10.10 -3.65
C SER A 32 -9.53 -8.84 -3.85
N PRO A 33 -10.82 -8.97 -4.22
CA PRO A 33 -11.73 -7.83 -4.30
C PRO A 33 -12.11 -7.27 -2.92
N TYR A 34 -11.74 -7.96 -1.84
CA TYR A 34 -12.10 -7.63 -0.46
C TYR A 34 -10.97 -6.90 0.28
N LEU A 35 -10.45 -5.81 -0.31
CA LEU A 35 -9.33 -5.03 0.23
C LEU A 35 -9.52 -4.65 1.70
N LEU A 36 -10.73 -4.27 2.09
CA LEU A 36 -11.05 -3.80 3.44
C LEU A 36 -10.94 -4.88 4.52
N LYS A 37 -10.88 -6.17 4.16
CA LYS A 37 -10.69 -7.27 5.13
C LYS A 37 -9.37 -7.16 5.91
N GLN A 38 -8.39 -6.41 5.40
CA GLN A 38 -7.12 -6.17 6.12
C GLN A 38 -7.30 -5.28 7.37
N LEU A 39 -8.41 -4.57 7.50
CA LEU A 39 -8.69 -3.74 8.68
C LEU A 39 -9.19 -4.58 9.86
N PRO A 40 -8.79 -4.23 11.09
CA PRO A 40 -9.25 -4.93 12.28
C PRO A 40 -10.79 -4.85 12.40
N GLY A 41 -11.41 -5.98 12.76
CA GLY A 41 -12.87 -6.07 12.91
C GLY A 41 -13.65 -6.35 11.61
N ILE A 42 -12.99 -6.39 10.45
CA ILE A 42 -13.63 -6.72 9.17
C ILE A 42 -13.41 -8.21 8.83
N GLY A 43 -14.41 -9.03 9.14
CA GLY A 43 -14.49 -10.42 8.68
C GLY A 43 -15.01 -10.52 7.23
N MET A 44 -15.02 -11.74 6.68
CA MET A 44 -15.48 -11.98 5.30
C MET A 44 -16.93 -11.54 5.06
N VAL A 45 -17.83 -11.76 6.03
CA VAL A 45 -19.23 -11.33 5.95
C VAL A 45 -19.32 -9.80 5.83
N THR A 46 -18.64 -9.08 6.72
CA THR A 46 -18.56 -7.61 6.69
C THR A 46 -17.96 -7.11 5.38
N ALA A 47 -16.87 -7.73 4.91
CA ALA A 47 -16.22 -7.33 3.66
C ALA A 47 -17.13 -7.48 2.44
N LYS A 48 -17.91 -8.57 2.37
CA LYS A 48 -18.92 -8.77 1.32
C LYS A 48 -20.03 -7.73 1.38
N ALA A 49 -20.51 -7.42 2.58
CA ALA A 49 -21.55 -6.41 2.80
C ALA A 49 -21.08 -5.02 2.33
N LEU A 50 -19.88 -4.59 2.75
CA LEU A 50 -19.25 -3.35 2.28
C LEU A 50 -19.07 -3.33 0.76
N HIS A 51 -18.56 -4.41 0.18
CA HIS A 51 -18.40 -4.51 -1.27
C HIS A 51 -19.73 -4.40 -2.02
N SER A 52 -20.81 -4.99 -1.49
CA SER A 52 -22.15 -4.95 -2.10
C SER A 52 -22.77 -3.55 -2.11
N MET A 53 -22.44 -2.70 -1.14
CA MET A 53 -22.88 -1.30 -1.11
C MET A 53 -21.91 -0.34 -1.82
N GLY A 54 -20.93 -0.88 -2.57
CA GLY A 54 -19.97 -0.08 -3.34
C GLY A 54 -18.75 0.41 -2.56
N VAL A 55 -18.60 0.04 -1.30
CA VAL A 55 -17.45 0.41 -0.47
C VAL A 55 -16.34 -0.62 -0.66
N LYS A 56 -15.43 -0.33 -1.59
CA LYS A 56 -14.41 -1.28 -2.10
C LYS A 56 -12.96 -0.85 -1.85
N SER A 57 -12.73 0.44 -1.55
CA SER A 57 -11.41 1.02 -1.30
C SER A 57 -11.36 1.74 0.05
N PHE A 58 -10.16 2.03 0.54
CA PHE A 58 -9.97 2.83 1.76
C PHE A 58 -10.58 4.23 1.63
N ALA A 59 -10.43 4.87 0.46
CA ALA A 59 -11.07 6.15 0.16
C ALA A 59 -12.60 6.05 0.27
N SER A 60 -13.22 5.07 -0.40
CA SER A 60 -14.68 4.87 -0.32
C SER A 60 -15.17 4.56 1.10
N LEU A 61 -14.34 3.93 1.94
CA LEU A 61 -14.66 3.69 3.35
C LEU A 61 -14.54 4.97 4.19
N SER A 62 -13.55 5.81 3.89
CA SER A 62 -13.37 7.14 4.50
C SER A 62 -14.57 8.05 4.23
N ASP A 63 -15.13 7.98 3.02
CA ASP A 63 -16.26 8.83 2.61
C ASP A 63 -17.62 8.27 3.04
N ALA A 64 -17.72 6.96 3.27
CA ALA A 64 -18.96 6.31 3.64
C ALA A 64 -19.51 6.77 4.99
N ASP A 65 -20.85 6.86 5.09
CA ASP A 65 -21.55 7.16 6.33
C ASP A 65 -21.41 5.99 7.34
N PRO A 66 -20.88 6.23 8.56
CA PRO A 66 -20.76 5.21 9.60
C PRO A 66 -22.06 4.48 9.91
N ARG A 67 -23.21 5.17 9.86
CA ARG A 67 -24.51 4.60 10.20
C ARG A 67 -25.01 3.69 9.09
N LYS A 68 -24.72 4.04 7.81
CA LYS A 68 -25.01 3.16 6.67
C LYS A 68 -24.16 1.89 6.71
N ILE A 69 -22.88 2.02 7.09
CA ILE A 69 -21.99 0.87 7.31
C ILE A 69 -22.60 -0.07 8.36
N GLU A 70 -22.99 0.45 9.51
CA GLU A 70 -23.60 -0.33 10.60
C GLU A 70 -24.86 -1.06 10.15
N MET A 71 -25.75 -0.35 9.45
CA MET A 71 -26.98 -0.90 8.90
C MET A 71 -26.73 -2.05 7.91
N VAL A 72 -25.85 -1.86 6.93
CA VAL A 72 -25.57 -2.87 5.89
C VAL A 72 -24.79 -4.06 6.44
N THR A 73 -23.90 -3.82 7.41
CA THR A 73 -23.09 -4.88 8.02
C THR A 73 -23.79 -5.60 9.17
N GLY A 74 -24.96 -5.12 9.62
CA GLY A 74 -25.68 -5.65 10.78
C GLY A 74 -24.93 -5.47 12.10
N ARG A 75 -23.99 -4.51 12.16
CA ARG A 75 -23.16 -4.24 13.33
C ARG A 75 -23.76 -3.10 14.15
N LYS A 76 -23.65 -3.21 15.48
CA LYS A 76 -24.17 -2.19 16.38
C LYS A 76 -23.26 -0.96 16.40
N TYR A 77 -23.86 0.19 16.66
CA TYR A 77 -23.15 1.41 17.01
C TYR A 77 -22.13 1.14 18.13
N PRO A 78 -20.90 1.70 18.10
CA PRO A 78 -20.33 2.63 17.10
C PRO A 78 -19.38 1.95 16.09
N PHE A 79 -19.70 0.74 15.60
CA PHE A 79 -18.82 -0.03 14.72
C PHE A 79 -18.34 0.76 13.48
N GLY A 80 -19.22 1.54 12.84
CA GLY A 80 -18.88 2.30 11.65
C GLY A 80 -17.79 3.34 11.92
N ASN A 81 -17.83 4.00 13.08
CA ASN A 81 -16.81 4.97 13.47
C ASN A 81 -15.48 4.27 13.76
N HIS A 82 -15.50 3.17 14.52
CA HIS A 82 -14.30 2.42 14.85
C HIS A 82 -13.55 1.90 13.61
N ILE A 83 -14.25 1.39 12.59
CA ILE A 83 -13.55 0.93 11.38
C ILE A 83 -12.97 2.09 10.58
N LYS A 84 -13.60 3.26 10.59
CA LYS A 84 -13.05 4.45 9.93
C LYS A 84 -11.82 4.98 10.68
N GLU A 85 -11.85 4.99 12.00
CA GLU A 85 -10.67 5.30 12.83
C GLU A 85 -9.52 4.33 12.55
N SER A 86 -9.80 3.06 12.24
CA SER A 86 -8.76 2.09 11.91
C SER A 86 -7.97 2.43 10.63
N LEU A 87 -8.50 3.29 9.74
CA LEU A 87 -7.77 3.81 8.58
C LEU A 87 -6.49 4.58 8.99
N LEU A 88 -6.47 5.15 10.19
CA LEU A 88 -5.31 5.85 10.75
C LEU A 88 -4.11 4.92 11.00
N SER A 89 -4.33 3.59 11.02
CA SER A 89 -3.28 2.60 11.19
C SER A 89 -2.59 2.19 9.89
N LEU A 90 -3.13 2.65 8.74
CA LEU A 90 -2.57 2.38 7.43
C LEU A 90 -1.38 3.30 7.14
N PRO A 91 -0.46 2.88 6.24
CA PRO A 91 0.53 3.80 5.70
C PRO A 91 -0.15 5.03 5.08
N PRO A 92 0.51 6.20 5.08
CA PRO A 92 -0.02 7.36 4.41
C PRO A 92 -0.17 7.14 2.91
N GLU A 93 -1.06 7.94 2.32
CA GLU A 93 -1.20 8.01 0.88
C GLU A 93 0.00 8.76 0.30
N ILE A 94 0.65 8.16 -0.69
CA ILE A 94 1.87 8.66 -1.33
C ILE A 94 1.62 8.81 -2.82
N GLU A 95 1.99 9.96 -3.37
CA GLU A 95 2.13 10.18 -4.79
C GLU A 95 3.56 9.82 -5.22
N MET A 96 3.70 9.10 -6.33
CA MET A 96 4.99 8.80 -6.95
C MET A 96 5.07 9.50 -8.29
N ARG A 97 6.13 10.27 -8.50
CA ARG A 97 6.48 10.89 -9.80
C ARG A 97 7.82 10.34 -10.25
N VAL A 98 7.93 10.07 -11.55
CA VAL A 98 9.13 9.52 -12.17
C VAL A 98 9.50 10.41 -13.35
N GLU A 99 10.70 10.96 -13.32
CA GLU A 99 11.20 11.89 -14.34
C GLU A 99 12.57 11.42 -14.83
N GLU A 100 12.76 11.43 -16.15
CA GLU A 100 14.08 11.22 -16.73
C GLU A 100 14.87 12.54 -16.66
N THR A 101 16.07 12.46 -16.09
CA THR A 101 16.98 13.61 -16.04
C THR A 101 17.98 13.48 -17.19
N GLU A 102 18.18 14.58 -17.94
CA GLU A 102 19.12 14.60 -19.05
C GLU A 102 20.52 14.16 -18.59
N SER A 103 21.06 13.16 -19.28
CA SER A 103 22.40 12.70 -19.01
C SER A 103 23.39 13.42 -19.91
N GLN A 104 24.23 14.25 -19.31
CA GLN A 104 25.30 15.00 -19.99
C GLN A 104 26.46 14.11 -20.51
N ARG A 105 26.38 12.78 -20.43
CA ARG A 105 27.40 11.85 -20.94
C ARG A 105 26.78 10.58 -21.52
N GLN A 106 27.17 10.24 -22.74
CA GLN A 106 26.68 9.10 -23.52
C GLN A 106 26.65 7.79 -22.68
N GLY A 107 25.44 7.23 -22.50
CA GLY A 107 25.25 5.83 -22.07
C GLY A 107 24.70 5.59 -20.65
N LYS A 108 24.44 6.60 -19.82
CA LYS A 108 23.80 6.40 -18.49
C LYS A 108 22.53 7.21 -18.36
N SER A 109 21.34 6.62 -18.49
CA SER A 109 20.09 7.32 -18.12
C SER A 109 20.00 7.46 -16.60
N LYS A 110 19.61 8.64 -16.12
CA LYS A 110 19.37 8.91 -14.70
C LYS A 110 17.88 9.19 -14.53
N VAL A 111 17.24 8.44 -13.65
CA VAL A 111 15.82 8.61 -13.32
C VAL A 111 15.71 9.20 -11.93
N MET A 112 14.92 10.27 -11.80
CA MET A 112 14.54 10.86 -10.52
C MET A 112 13.16 10.33 -10.13
N VAL A 113 13.07 9.74 -8.94
CA VAL A 113 11.80 9.30 -8.35
C VAL A 113 11.50 10.21 -7.17
N THR A 114 10.38 10.93 -7.25
CA THR A 114 9.89 11.79 -6.17
C THR A 114 8.71 11.10 -5.48
N LEU A 115 8.82 10.91 -4.17
CA LEU A 115 7.78 10.33 -3.32
C LEU A 115 7.24 11.42 -2.40
N THR A 116 5.96 11.76 -2.57
CA THR A 116 5.33 12.86 -1.84
C THR A 116 4.15 12.38 -1.03
N ARG A 117 4.11 12.77 0.25
CA ARG A 117 3.03 12.39 1.15
C ARG A 117 1.82 13.30 0.93
N LEU A 118 0.64 12.69 0.71
CA LEU A 118 -0.62 13.39 0.50
C LEU A 118 -1.45 13.56 1.79
N SER A 119 -1.33 12.64 2.75
CA SER A 119 -2.09 12.67 4.01
C SER A 119 -1.30 13.20 5.20
N GLN A 120 -1.96 13.76 6.22
CA GLN A 120 -1.27 14.25 7.42
C GLN A 120 -0.57 13.11 8.20
N PRO A 121 0.57 13.38 8.87
CA PRO A 121 1.17 12.50 9.87
C PRO A 121 0.22 12.30 11.03
N VAL A 122 -0.47 11.17 10.99
CA VAL A 122 -1.04 10.59 12.20
C VAL A 122 0.14 10.10 13.03
N GLN A 123 0.19 10.48 14.31
CA GLN A 123 1.14 9.92 15.26
C GLN A 123 0.82 8.45 15.47
N THR A 124 1.36 7.59 14.61
CA THR A 124 1.31 6.15 14.79
C THR A 124 2.64 5.69 15.38
N THR A 125 2.59 4.73 16.30
CA THR A 125 3.79 4.05 16.81
C THR A 125 4.36 3.06 15.80
N LYS A 126 3.65 2.80 14.69
CA LYS A 126 4.04 1.87 13.65
C LYS A 126 4.87 2.58 12.59
N ARG A 127 6.09 2.11 12.39
CA ARG A 127 6.95 2.56 11.30
C ARG A 127 6.58 1.85 10.02
N HIS A 128 6.27 2.61 8.97
CA HIS A 128 5.98 2.08 7.66
C HIS A 128 7.23 2.13 6.77
N TYR A 129 7.47 1.06 6.02
CA TYR A 129 8.59 0.95 5.09
C TYR A 129 8.06 0.59 3.71
N ALA A 130 8.73 1.10 2.69
CA ALA A 130 8.55 0.71 1.29
C ALA A 130 9.85 0.08 0.76
N ASP A 131 9.71 -0.84 -0.19
CA ASP A 131 10.83 -1.35 -0.97
C ASP A 131 10.72 -0.72 -2.38
N MET A 132 11.67 0.12 -2.75
CA MET A 132 11.81 0.62 -4.11
C MET A 132 12.66 -0.37 -4.89
N VAL A 133 12.09 -0.99 -5.92
CA VAL A 133 12.79 -1.96 -6.78
C VAL A 133 12.69 -1.47 -8.22
N VAL A 134 13.85 -1.30 -8.87
CA VAL A 134 13.94 -1.07 -10.31
C VAL A 134 14.54 -2.32 -10.93
N GLY A 135 13.87 -2.85 -11.95
CA GLY A 135 14.32 -4.04 -12.65
C GLY A 135 13.88 -4.06 -14.10
N VAL A 136 14.51 -4.95 -14.86
CA VAL A 136 14.13 -5.28 -16.24
C VAL A 136 13.36 -6.59 -16.17
N GLU A 137 12.08 -6.55 -16.51
CA GLU A 137 11.21 -7.72 -16.38
C GLU A 137 11.59 -8.82 -17.38
N GLU A 138 11.91 -8.44 -18.62
CA GLU A 138 12.30 -9.36 -19.70
C GLU A 138 13.55 -10.17 -19.34
N ASP A 139 14.56 -9.51 -18.78
CA ASP A 139 15.81 -10.13 -18.34
C ASP A 139 15.72 -10.73 -16.93
N ASN A 140 14.56 -10.59 -16.27
CA ASN A 140 14.35 -10.97 -14.87
C ASN A 140 15.43 -10.41 -13.92
N LEU A 141 15.87 -9.18 -14.18
CA LEU A 141 17.06 -8.59 -13.53
C LEU A 141 16.68 -7.44 -12.60
N VAL A 142 17.14 -7.48 -11.35
CA VAL A 142 17.07 -6.31 -10.45
C VAL A 142 18.26 -5.39 -10.73
N LEU A 143 17.97 -4.13 -11.07
CA LEU A 143 18.96 -3.08 -11.30
C LEU A 143 19.25 -2.29 -10.02
N PHE A 144 18.21 -2.03 -9.23
CA PHE A 144 18.28 -1.21 -8.04
C PHE A 144 17.27 -1.69 -6.99
N HIS A 145 17.68 -1.65 -5.72
CA HIS A 145 16.79 -1.85 -4.58
C HIS A 145 17.18 -0.91 -3.45
N GLU A 146 16.18 -0.24 -2.88
CA GLU A 146 16.34 0.56 -1.68
C GLU A 146 15.15 0.39 -0.75
N LYS A 147 15.42 0.31 0.54
CA LYS A 147 14.38 0.30 1.57
C LYS A 147 14.19 1.71 2.11
N ILE A 148 13.00 2.25 1.94
CA ILE A 148 12.69 3.64 2.25
C ILE A 148 11.73 3.68 3.44
N ARG A 149 11.98 4.61 4.37
CA ARG A 149 11.06 4.88 5.49
C ARG A 149 10.01 5.87 5.02
N VAL A 150 8.74 5.46 5.12
CA VAL A 150 7.62 6.27 4.62
C VAL A 150 7.40 7.52 5.49
N ASP A 151 7.82 7.47 6.76
CA ASP A 151 7.74 8.59 7.70
C ASP A 151 8.67 9.76 7.32
N GLU A 152 9.65 9.53 6.44
CA GLU A 152 10.65 10.52 6.01
C GLU A 152 10.20 11.31 4.76
N PHE A 153 9.02 11.01 4.19
CA PHE A 153 8.56 11.69 2.98
C PHE A 153 8.07 13.13 3.23
N PRO A 154 8.56 14.11 2.46
CA PRO A 154 8.11 15.49 2.56
C PRO A 154 6.66 15.65 2.10
N ARG A 155 5.99 16.69 2.59
CA ARG A 155 4.64 17.09 2.13
C ARG A 155 4.74 17.95 0.88
N TYR A 156 3.67 17.97 0.09
CA TYR A 156 3.43 19.05 -0.87
C TYR A 156 3.25 20.37 -0.10
N SER A 157 4.02 21.39 -0.46
CA SER A 157 3.84 22.78 -0.04
C SER A 157 2.69 23.43 -0.79
#